data_AF-A0A940TAC4-F1
#
_entry.id   AF-A0A940TAC4-F1
#
_cell.length_a   1.000
_cell.length_b   1.000
_cell.length_c   1.000
_cell.angle_alpha   90.00
_cell.angle_beta   90.00
_cell.angle_gamma   90.00
#
_symmetry.space_group_name_H-M   'P 1'
#
loop_
_entity.id
_entity.type
_entity.pdbx_description
1 polymer ?
#
loop_
_entity_poly.entity_id
_entity_poly.type
_entity_poly.pdbx_seq_one_letter_code
_entity_poly.pdbx_strand_id
1 'polypeptide(L)'
;MIKRKFLSIAMAAAVAVSSMSALSVPVSAKWYKSDSGYSYKDDETGKKLTGWQTIDGGKYLFDKKGYAYTGWVTVGDNKYYFNGAKKGKMLTGWNKIGDSRYYFGQDGKMRTGWVKLSGKTYYFGTNGKMRTGKLKINGKTYDFGKDGILKNGSSASSDKLLAPLDGIKWGMTSDKVIEAGDFDMYVSVDPMIMVMDSEPYRYYLFDKNDKLICVGYISEDADSDESKFKQYFKDAGWKSMGTVKKNGEKTTVYSKGDQYGGLYSSGDAVMTMIFSDDLSDDIENGADVNDIIGF
;
A
#
# COMPACT_ATOMS: atom_id res chain seq x y z
N MET A 1 -13.80 27.98 -12.67
CA MET A 1 -12.36 27.68 -12.81
C MET A 1 -11.99 26.46 -11.98
N ILE A 2 -12.31 26.47 -10.67
CA ILE A 2 -12.12 25.36 -9.70
C ILE A 2 -12.55 23.99 -10.28
N LYS A 3 -13.77 23.85 -10.80
CA LYS A 3 -14.28 22.59 -11.38
C LYS A 3 -13.41 21.91 -12.45
N ARG A 4 -12.65 22.69 -13.25
CA ARG A 4 -11.73 22.13 -14.27
C ARG A 4 -10.42 21.63 -13.67
N LYS A 5 -9.95 22.25 -12.59
CA LYS A 5 -8.73 21.89 -11.87
C LYS A 5 -8.90 20.62 -11.03
N PHE A 6 -10.09 20.42 -10.47
CA PHE A 6 -10.42 19.14 -9.81
C PHE A 6 -10.40 17.96 -10.78
N LEU A 7 -10.76 18.20 -12.04
CA LEU A 7 -10.80 17.15 -13.05
C LEU A 7 -9.40 16.62 -13.41
N SER A 8 -8.35 17.47 -13.39
CA SER A 8 -6.99 17.02 -13.70
C SER A 8 -6.39 16.15 -12.60
N ILE A 9 -6.59 16.48 -11.31
CA ILE A 9 -6.16 15.62 -10.18
C ILE A 9 -6.82 14.24 -10.26
N ALA A 10 -8.14 14.25 -10.47
CA ALA A 10 -8.92 13.02 -10.57
C ALA A 10 -8.44 12.14 -11.74
N MET A 11 -8.15 12.75 -12.89
CA MET A 11 -7.59 12.04 -14.05
C MET A 11 -6.20 11.48 -13.77
N ALA A 12 -5.31 12.23 -13.12
CA ALA A 12 -3.96 11.75 -12.79
C ALA A 12 -3.99 10.53 -11.86
N ALA A 13 -4.86 10.54 -10.85
CA ALA A 13 -5.08 9.37 -9.99
C ALA A 13 -5.60 8.17 -10.80
N ALA A 14 -6.55 8.37 -11.71
CA ALA A 14 -7.07 7.30 -12.57
C ALA A 14 -6.02 6.73 -13.55
N VAL A 15 -5.17 7.58 -14.13
CA VAL A 15 -4.06 7.15 -14.99
C VAL A 15 -3.07 6.28 -14.20
N ALA A 16 -2.68 6.71 -13.00
CA ALA A 16 -1.78 5.93 -12.13
C ALA A 16 -2.36 4.53 -11.84
N VAL A 17 -3.67 4.43 -11.61
CA VAL A 17 -4.37 3.15 -11.41
C VAL A 17 -4.21 2.22 -12.61
N SER A 18 -4.53 2.70 -13.81
CA SER A 18 -4.41 1.90 -15.05
C SER A 18 -2.98 1.42 -15.34
N SER A 19 -1.96 2.19 -14.93
CA SER A 19 -0.55 1.86 -15.17
C SER A 19 -0.04 0.69 -14.33
N MET A 20 -0.63 0.44 -13.15
CA MET A 20 -0.22 -0.64 -12.25
C MET A 20 -0.45 -2.04 -12.83
N SER A 21 -1.35 -2.15 -13.82
CA SER A 21 -1.66 -3.39 -14.53
C SER A 21 -0.59 -3.81 -15.55
N ALA A 22 0.41 -2.96 -15.86
CA ALA A 22 1.16 -3.06 -17.12
C ALA A 22 2.71 -3.16 -17.04
N LEU A 23 3.33 -3.38 -15.88
CA LEU A 23 4.82 -3.35 -15.80
C LEU A 23 5.49 -4.71 -16.14
N SER A 24 6.25 -4.75 -17.24
CA SER A 24 7.31 -5.75 -17.47
C SER A 24 8.55 -5.12 -18.12
N VAL A 25 9.75 -5.48 -17.67
CA VAL A 25 11.02 -5.00 -18.27
C VAL A 25 12.01 -6.18 -18.37
N PRO A 26 12.72 -6.38 -19.50
CA PRO A 26 13.75 -7.40 -19.60
C PRO A 26 15.16 -6.87 -19.31
N VAL A 27 15.92 -7.60 -18.50
CA VAL A 27 17.39 -7.67 -18.57
C VAL A 27 17.72 -9.07 -19.08
N SER A 28 18.71 -9.24 -19.96
CA SER A 28 19.06 -10.52 -20.63
C SER A 28 19.54 -11.66 -19.70
N ALA A 29 19.53 -11.45 -18.38
CA ALA A 29 19.91 -12.43 -17.39
C ALA A 29 18.78 -13.44 -17.13
N LYS A 30 19.16 -14.67 -16.79
CA LYS A 30 18.21 -15.78 -16.60
C LYS A 30 18.50 -16.60 -15.35
N TRP A 31 17.44 -17.27 -14.89
CA TRP A 31 17.52 -18.24 -13.81
C TRP A 31 18.19 -19.53 -14.27
N TYR A 32 19.17 -20.00 -13.51
CA TYR A 32 19.85 -21.28 -13.70
C TYR A 32 19.74 -22.13 -12.43
N LYS A 33 19.53 -23.44 -12.56
CA LYS A 33 19.46 -24.40 -11.45
C LYS A 33 20.63 -25.37 -11.53
N SER A 34 21.30 -25.57 -10.40
CA SER A 34 22.37 -26.57 -10.21
C SER A 34 22.17 -27.31 -8.89
N ASP A 35 23.03 -28.28 -8.60
CA ASP A 35 23.04 -28.99 -7.31
C ASP A 35 23.31 -28.07 -6.12
N SER A 36 24.01 -26.94 -6.35
CA SER A 36 24.25 -25.90 -5.34
C SER A 36 23.08 -24.92 -5.18
N GLY A 37 22.01 -25.05 -5.96
CA GLY A 37 20.82 -24.20 -5.89
C GLY A 37 20.60 -23.33 -7.13
N TYR A 38 19.74 -22.32 -6.99
CA TYR A 38 19.38 -21.38 -8.05
C TYR A 38 20.37 -20.22 -8.10
N SER A 39 20.78 -19.82 -9.30
CA SER A 39 21.54 -18.59 -9.54
C SER A 39 20.86 -17.74 -10.61
N TYR A 40 21.04 -16.43 -10.58
CA TYR A 40 20.65 -15.54 -11.68
C TYR A 40 21.91 -15.05 -12.38
N LYS A 41 22.03 -15.41 -13.66
CA LYS A 41 23.28 -15.31 -14.42
C LYS A 41 23.04 -14.49 -15.68
N ASP A 42 23.97 -13.60 -15.95
CA ASP A 42 24.07 -12.92 -17.23
C ASP A 42 24.45 -13.93 -18.33
N ASP A 43 23.67 -13.99 -19.40
CA ASP A 43 23.83 -15.02 -20.45
C ASP A 43 25.09 -14.78 -21.31
N GLU A 44 25.57 -13.53 -21.42
CA GLU A 44 26.73 -13.17 -22.26
C GLU A 44 28.06 -13.33 -21.51
N THR A 45 28.12 -12.83 -20.29
CA THR A 45 29.35 -12.79 -19.48
C THR A 45 29.49 -13.97 -18.53
N GLY A 46 28.40 -14.70 -18.27
CA GLY A 46 28.35 -15.78 -17.29
C GLY A 46 28.45 -15.31 -15.84
N LYS A 47 28.46 -13.99 -15.57
CA LYS A 47 28.57 -13.43 -14.23
C LYS A 47 27.27 -13.66 -13.45
N LYS A 48 27.40 -14.12 -12.21
CA LYS A 48 26.26 -14.31 -11.29
C LYS A 48 26.02 -13.06 -10.45
N LEU A 49 24.76 -12.78 -10.17
CA LEU A 49 24.40 -11.78 -9.16
C LEU A 49 24.70 -12.28 -7.74
N THR A 50 25.04 -11.37 -6.85
CA THR A 50 25.29 -11.63 -5.41
C THR A 50 24.55 -10.60 -4.56
N GLY A 51 24.35 -10.89 -3.27
CA GLY A 51 23.67 -9.96 -2.35
C GLY A 51 22.17 -9.82 -2.61
N TRP A 52 21.58 -8.74 -2.11
CA TRP A 52 20.16 -8.42 -2.30
C TRP A 52 19.89 -7.99 -3.74
N GLN A 53 18.88 -8.57 -4.37
CA GLN A 53 18.51 -8.29 -5.76
C GLN A 53 16.99 -8.27 -5.93
N THR A 54 16.51 -7.42 -6.83
CA THR A 54 15.12 -7.42 -7.29
C THR A 54 15.07 -7.92 -8.72
N ILE A 55 14.34 -9.03 -8.96
CA ILE A 55 14.22 -9.69 -10.26
C ILE A 55 12.74 -9.97 -10.49
N ASP A 56 12.17 -9.46 -11.59
CA ASP A 56 10.75 -9.62 -11.95
C ASP A 56 9.79 -9.28 -10.79
N GLY A 57 10.05 -8.17 -10.10
CA GLY A 57 9.28 -7.73 -8.93
C GLY A 57 9.44 -8.59 -7.66
N GLY A 58 10.28 -9.63 -7.69
CA GLY A 58 10.62 -10.41 -6.50
C GLY A 58 11.96 -10.00 -5.90
N LYS A 59 12.04 -9.97 -4.57
CA LYS A 59 13.32 -9.79 -3.85
C LYS A 59 13.97 -11.14 -3.56
N TYR A 60 15.27 -11.21 -3.76
CA TYR A 60 16.10 -12.40 -3.57
C TYR A 60 17.38 -12.00 -2.84
N LEU A 61 17.97 -12.94 -2.09
CA LEU A 61 19.29 -12.76 -1.50
C LEU A 61 20.19 -13.87 -2.03
N PHE A 62 21.32 -13.50 -2.62
CA PHE A 62 22.32 -14.41 -3.15
C PHE A 62 23.56 -14.42 -2.26
N ASP A 63 24.16 -15.59 -2.07
CA ASP A 63 25.44 -15.73 -1.38
C ASP A 63 26.60 -15.15 -2.21
N LYS A 64 27.82 -15.18 -1.65
CA LYS A 64 29.03 -14.67 -2.33
C LYS A 64 29.41 -15.46 -3.59
N LYS A 65 28.87 -16.66 -3.78
CA LYS A 65 29.07 -17.53 -4.95
C LYS A 65 27.93 -17.40 -5.97
N GLY A 66 26.94 -16.56 -5.68
CA GLY A 66 25.80 -16.25 -6.53
C GLY A 66 24.66 -17.26 -6.48
N TYR A 67 24.53 -18.02 -5.40
CA TYR A 67 23.40 -18.93 -5.19
C TYR A 67 22.36 -18.30 -4.25
N ALA A 68 21.09 -18.37 -4.65
CA ALA A 68 19.97 -17.82 -3.90
C ALA A 68 19.77 -18.58 -2.59
N TYR A 69 19.63 -17.83 -1.49
CA TYR A 69 19.21 -18.41 -0.22
C TYR A 69 17.78 -18.93 -0.30
N THR A 70 17.51 -19.98 0.48
CA THR A 70 16.17 -20.55 0.67
C THR A 70 15.94 -20.85 2.14
N GLY A 71 14.68 -20.91 2.57
CA GLY A 71 14.30 -21.12 3.96
C GLY A 71 14.54 -19.89 4.85
N TRP A 72 14.73 -20.13 6.15
CA TRP A 72 14.98 -19.10 7.15
C TRP A 72 16.38 -18.52 7.02
N VAL A 73 16.49 -17.20 6.96
CA VAL A 73 17.77 -16.49 6.91
C VAL A 73 17.73 -15.33 7.89
N THR A 74 18.84 -15.11 8.61
CA THR A 74 19.01 -13.97 9.51
C THR A 74 20.01 -13.00 8.89
N VAL A 75 19.64 -11.72 8.76
CA VAL A 75 20.50 -10.65 8.24
C VAL A 75 20.46 -9.50 9.26
N GLY A 76 21.60 -9.26 9.93
CA GLY A 76 21.61 -8.43 11.13
C GLY A 76 20.68 -9.01 12.20
N ASP A 77 19.82 -8.17 12.78
CA ASP A 77 18.84 -8.60 13.78
C ASP A 77 17.52 -9.12 13.17
N ASN A 78 17.41 -9.12 11.85
CA ASN A 78 16.16 -9.39 11.15
C ASN A 78 16.12 -10.81 10.58
N LYS A 79 14.94 -11.45 10.67
CA LYS A 79 14.68 -12.76 10.08
C LYS A 79 13.82 -12.64 8.83
N TYR A 80 14.18 -13.41 7.81
CA TYR A 80 13.53 -13.49 6.52
C TYR A 80 13.22 -14.94 6.20
N TYR A 81 12.29 -15.18 5.28
CA TYR A 81 12.07 -16.49 4.70
C TYR A 81 12.09 -16.41 3.18
N PHE A 82 12.89 -17.27 2.54
CA PHE A 82 13.02 -17.33 1.10
C PHE A 82 12.39 -18.62 0.57
N ASN A 83 11.39 -18.50 -0.29
CA ASN A 83 10.62 -19.62 -0.79
C ASN A 83 11.43 -20.47 -1.78
N GLY A 84 11.92 -21.62 -1.33
CA GLY A 84 12.68 -22.55 -2.17
C GLY A 84 11.92 -23.06 -3.40
N ALA A 85 10.60 -23.23 -3.31
CA ALA A 85 9.77 -23.61 -4.46
C ALA A 85 9.64 -22.49 -5.51
N LYS A 86 9.94 -21.25 -5.12
CA LYS A 86 9.96 -20.06 -5.98
C LYS A 86 11.37 -19.50 -6.12
N LYS A 87 12.37 -20.39 -6.29
CA LYS A 87 13.77 -20.03 -6.57
C LYS A 87 14.43 -19.14 -5.50
N GLY A 88 13.91 -19.18 -4.27
CA GLY A 88 14.36 -18.30 -3.19
C GLY A 88 13.72 -16.92 -3.22
N LYS A 89 12.53 -16.73 -3.81
CA LYS A 89 11.79 -15.46 -3.69
C LYS A 89 11.46 -15.20 -2.23
N MET A 90 11.86 -14.05 -1.72
CA MET A 90 11.58 -13.60 -0.35
C MET A 90 10.07 -13.55 -0.12
N LEU A 91 9.62 -14.10 1.01
CA LEU A 91 8.23 -14.03 1.43
C LEU A 91 7.92 -12.65 2.04
N THR A 92 6.76 -12.12 1.69
CA THR A 92 6.12 -10.95 2.30
C THR A 92 4.66 -11.32 2.64
N GLY A 93 4.04 -10.54 3.52
CA GLY A 93 2.68 -10.75 3.99
C GLY A 93 2.47 -12.06 4.79
N TRP A 94 1.22 -12.53 4.80
CA TRP A 94 0.81 -13.75 5.50
C TRP A 94 1.33 -15.01 4.84
N ASN A 95 2.05 -15.84 5.60
CA ASN A 95 2.58 -17.10 5.10
C ASN A 95 2.42 -18.23 6.12
N LYS A 96 2.07 -19.42 5.63
CA LYS A 96 2.08 -20.64 6.45
C LYS A 96 3.38 -21.41 6.19
N ILE A 97 4.19 -21.61 7.23
CA ILE A 97 5.45 -22.34 7.17
C ILE A 97 5.38 -23.47 8.20
N GLY A 98 5.36 -24.72 7.71
CA GLY A 98 4.95 -25.87 8.52
C GLY A 98 3.52 -25.68 9.04
N ASP A 99 3.32 -25.92 10.34
CA ASP A 99 1.99 -25.79 10.98
C ASP A 99 1.70 -24.39 11.51
N SER A 100 2.61 -23.44 11.33
CA SER A 100 2.51 -22.11 11.93
C SER A 100 2.29 -21.03 10.87
N ARG A 101 1.48 -20.02 11.22
CA ARG A 101 1.32 -18.80 10.42
C ARG A 101 2.32 -17.75 10.89
N TYR A 102 2.92 -17.06 9.94
CA TYR A 102 3.86 -15.97 10.11
C TYR A 102 3.38 -14.78 9.30
N TYR A 103 3.88 -13.61 9.66
CA TYR A 103 3.69 -12.41 8.89
C TYR A 103 5.05 -11.75 8.64
N PHE A 104 5.34 -11.47 7.38
CA PHE A 104 6.56 -10.78 6.95
C PHE A 104 6.15 -9.40 6.41
N GLY A 105 6.84 -8.33 6.79
CA GLY A 105 6.62 -7.02 6.18
C GLY A 105 6.95 -7.02 4.68
N GLN A 106 6.60 -5.96 3.96
CA GLN A 106 7.04 -5.78 2.56
C GLN A 106 8.56 -5.65 2.41
N ASP A 107 9.23 -5.21 3.48
CA ASP A 107 10.68 -5.26 3.59
C ASP A 107 11.22 -6.68 3.80
N GLY A 108 10.33 -7.68 3.97
CA GLY A 108 10.64 -9.10 4.16
C GLY A 108 10.91 -9.50 5.59
N LYS A 109 10.91 -8.55 6.54
CA LYS A 109 11.23 -8.83 7.93
C LYS A 109 10.08 -9.55 8.60
N MET A 110 10.38 -10.66 9.25
CA MET A 110 9.44 -11.41 10.08
C MET A 110 8.97 -10.54 11.25
N ARG A 111 7.67 -10.32 11.37
CA ARG A 111 7.10 -9.57 12.49
C ARG A 111 7.02 -10.43 13.75
N THR A 112 7.19 -9.80 14.90
CA THR A 112 7.06 -10.39 16.24
C THR A 112 6.30 -9.42 17.14
N GLY A 113 5.78 -9.89 18.27
CA GLY A 113 5.05 -9.06 19.22
C GLY A 113 3.66 -8.67 18.75
N TRP A 114 3.18 -7.51 19.20
CA TRP A 114 1.88 -6.95 18.83
C TRP A 114 1.95 -6.34 17.43
N VAL A 115 1.00 -6.72 16.56
CA VAL A 115 0.95 -6.22 15.19
C VAL A 115 -0.51 -5.93 14.83
N LYS A 116 -0.76 -4.76 14.24
CA LYS A 116 -2.09 -4.36 13.76
C LYS A 116 -2.09 -4.43 12.23
N LEU A 117 -2.92 -5.30 11.66
CA LEU A 117 -2.97 -5.60 10.23
C LEU A 117 -4.42 -5.42 9.76
N SER A 118 -4.66 -4.55 8.77
CA SER A 118 -6.00 -4.20 8.27
C SER A 118 -7.05 -3.96 9.39
N GLY A 119 -6.70 -3.15 10.41
CA GLY A 119 -7.59 -2.84 11.54
C GLY A 119 -7.75 -3.96 12.58
N LYS A 120 -7.19 -5.15 12.35
CA LYS A 120 -7.24 -6.31 13.25
C LYS A 120 -5.94 -6.42 14.04
N THR A 121 -6.03 -6.76 15.32
CA THR A 121 -4.84 -6.90 16.18
C THR A 121 -4.46 -8.37 16.32
N TYR A 122 -3.19 -8.68 16.08
CA TYR A 122 -2.58 -10.00 16.18
C TYR A 122 -1.41 -9.96 17.18
N TYR A 123 -1.00 -11.14 17.64
CA TYR A 123 0.22 -11.29 18.42
C TYR A 123 1.07 -12.43 17.87
N PHE A 124 2.33 -12.14 17.59
CA PHE A 124 3.32 -13.08 17.12
C PHE A 124 4.34 -13.34 18.22
N GLY A 125 4.70 -14.61 18.44
CA GLY A 125 5.75 -14.96 19.39
C GLY A 125 7.11 -14.40 18.97
N THR A 126 8.11 -14.47 19.85
CA THR A 126 9.51 -14.10 19.54
C THR A 126 10.11 -14.94 18.41
N ASN A 127 9.54 -16.11 18.16
CA ASN A 127 9.85 -16.96 17.01
C ASN A 127 9.03 -16.63 15.74
N GLY A 128 8.24 -15.56 15.75
CA GLY A 128 7.39 -15.11 14.64
C GLY A 128 6.11 -15.91 14.43
N LYS A 129 5.83 -16.93 15.24
CA LYS A 129 4.60 -17.72 15.10
C LYS A 129 3.39 -16.92 15.62
N MET A 130 2.37 -16.77 14.79
CA MET A 130 1.09 -16.19 15.18
C MET A 130 0.48 -16.99 16.34
N ARG A 131 0.03 -16.29 17.38
CA ARG A 131 -0.58 -16.87 18.57
C ARG A 131 -2.10 -16.85 18.45
N THR A 132 -2.72 -17.90 18.97
CA THR A 132 -4.18 -18.09 19.02
C THR A 132 -4.59 -18.52 20.43
N GLY A 133 -5.89 -18.43 20.72
CA GLY A 133 -6.44 -18.82 22.02
C GLY A 133 -6.14 -17.82 23.14
N LYS A 134 -6.33 -18.27 24.39
CA LYS A 134 -6.04 -17.44 25.58
C LYS A 134 -4.55 -17.39 25.86
N LEU A 135 -3.98 -16.18 25.96
CA LEU A 135 -2.56 -15.96 26.19
C LEU A 135 -2.34 -14.90 27.27
N LYS A 136 -1.41 -15.16 28.20
CA LYS A 136 -0.97 -14.16 29.19
C LYS A 136 0.28 -13.45 28.67
N ILE A 137 0.18 -12.14 28.45
CA ILE A 137 1.25 -11.27 27.95
C ILE A 137 1.43 -10.15 28.98
N ASN A 138 2.64 -9.99 29.52
CA ASN A 138 2.97 -8.97 30.53
C ASN A 138 1.96 -8.90 31.69
N GLY A 139 1.57 -10.07 32.23
CA GLY A 139 0.64 -10.14 33.35
C GLY A 139 -0.85 -10.07 32.98
N LYS A 140 -1.21 -9.62 31.77
CA LYS A 140 -2.60 -9.49 31.31
C LYS A 140 -3.00 -10.64 30.38
N THR A 141 -4.24 -11.12 30.52
CA THR A 141 -4.78 -12.21 29.68
C THR A 141 -5.53 -11.63 28.49
N TYR A 142 -5.24 -12.16 27.30
CA TYR A 142 -5.84 -11.81 26.02
C TYR A 142 -6.43 -13.07 25.37
N ASP A 143 -7.48 -12.92 24.56
CA ASP A 143 -8.16 -14.04 23.88
C ASP A 143 -8.14 -13.80 22.37
N PHE A 144 -7.38 -14.62 21.66
CA PHE A 144 -7.25 -14.58 20.21
C PHE A 144 -8.11 -15.68 19.58
N GLY A 145 -8.80 -15.36 18.48
CA GLY A 145 -9.51 -16.32 17.66
C GLY A 145 -8.58 -17.37 17.05
N LYS A 146 -9.18 -18.39 16.41
CA LYS A 146 -8.42 -19.42 15.66
C LYS A 146 -7.69 -18.82 14.45
N ASP A 147 -8.21 -17.70 13.95
CA ASP A 147 -7.63 -16.85 12.91
C ASP A 147 -6.51 -15.93 13.43
N GLY A 148 -6.29 -15.87 14.75
CA GLY A 148 -5.28 -15.03 15.40
C GLY A 148 -5.74 -13.63 15.77
N ILE A 149 -7.00 -13.27 15.50
CA ILE A 149 -7.53 -11.93 15.77
C ILE A 149 -7.89 -11.79 17.25
N LEU A 150 -7.47 -10.70 17.90
CA LEU A 150 -7.82 -10.39 19.27
C LEU A 150 -9.34 -10.10 19.42
N LYS A 151 -10.07 -10.93 20.18
CA LYS A 151 -11.55 -10.87 20.26
C LYS A 151 -12.12 -9.61 20.93
N ASN A 152 -11.46 -9.12 21.98
CA ASN A 152 -11.91 -7.95 22.75
C ASN A 152 -11.04 -6.71 22.49
N GLY A 153 -10.20 -6.77 21.45
CA GLY A 153 -9.35 -5.67 20.99
C GLY A 153 -9.95 -4.93 19.79
N SER A 154 -11.23 -5.18 19.49
CA SER A 154 -12.00 -4.46 18.49
C SER A 154 -12.19 -3.01 18.92
N SER A 155 -11.12 -2.23 18.90
CA SER A 155 -11.26 -0.82 18.57
C SER A 155 -11.74 -0.84 17.13
N ALA A 156 -13.02 -0.49 16.97
CA ALA A 156 -13.73 -0.37 15.72
C ALA A 156 -12.77 -0.18 14.53
N SER A 157 -12.85 -1.08 13.54
CA SER A 157 -12.88 -0.57 12.17
C SER A 157 -14.10 0.35 12.18
N SER A 158 -13.90 1.61 12.54
CA SER A 158 -14.94 2.57 12.27
C SER A 158 -15.04 2.52 10.76
N ASP A 159 -16.23 2.18 10.25
CA ASP A 159 -16.67 2.36 8.86
C ASP A 159 -16.67 3.85 8.46
N LYS A 160 -15.71 4.59 9.00
CA LYS A 160 -15.39 5.98 8.76
C LYS A 160 -14.26 5.90 7.75
N LEU A 161 -14.59 6.25 6.52
CA LEU A 161 -13.65 6.49 5.43
C LEU A 161 -12.74 7.67 5.82
N LEU A 162 -11.87 7.48 6.80
CA LEU A 162 -10.80 8.41 7.14
C LEU A 162 -9.57 7.85 6.47
N ALA A 163 -9.29 8.29 5.23
CA ALA A 163 -8.02 8.00 4.61
C ALA A 163 -6.94 8.40 5.65
N PRO A 164 -6.13 7.46 6.11
CA PRO A 164 -5.65 7.47 7.49
C PRO A 164 -4.53 8.48 7.60
N LEU A 165 -4.83 9.61 8.20
CA LEU A 165 -3.81 10.55 8.70
C LEU A 165 -3.39 10.20 10.14
N ASP A 166 -3.88 9.10 10.71
CA ASP A 166 -3.42 8.60 12.00
C ASP A 166 -1.94 8.20 11.87
N GLY A 167 -1.05 9.12 12.23
CA GLY A 167 0.40 8.99 12.08
C GLY A 167 0.98 9.52 10.76
N ILE A 168 0.14 9.75 9.74
CA ILE A 168 0.53 10.31 8.44
C ILE A 168 0.12 11.78 8.36
N LYS A 169 0.99 12.66 7.86
CA LYS A 169 0.73 14.12 7.80
C LYS A 169 0.96 14.66 6.40
N TRP A 170 0.26 15.74 6.07
CA TRP A 170 0.53 16.52 4.87
C TRP A 170 2.01 16.92 4.79
N GLY A 171 2.55 16.88 3.58
CA GLY A 171 3.96 17.19 3.32
C GLY A 171 4.95 16.07 3.65
N MET A 172 4.52 14.92 4.19
CA MET A 172 5.42 13.76 4.35
C MET A 172 5.89 13.23 3.00
N THR A 173 7.13 12.76 2.96
CA THR A 173 7.67 12.02 1.80
C THR A 173 7.08 10.64 1.68
N SER A 174 7.05 10.08 0.47
CA SER A 174 6.54 8.73 0.21
C SER A 174 7.17 7.68 1.12
N ASP A 175 8.49 7.72 1.32
CA ASP A 175 9.21 6.85 2.26
C ASP A 175 8.71 6.99 3.71
N LYS A 176 8.42 8.22 4.15
CA LYS A 176 7.91 8.49 5.51
C LYS A 176 6.45 8.07 5.66
N VAL A 177 5.66 8.17 4.61
CA VAL A 177 4.30 7.63 4.58
C VAL A 177 4.32 6.10 4.66
N ILE A 178 5.23 5.42 3.96
CA ILE A 178 5.40 3.96 4.04
C ILE A 178 5.83 3.54 5.45
N GLU A 179 6.80 4.25 6.04
CA GLU A 179 7.29 3.97 7.40
C GLU A 179 6.19 4.18 8.46
N ALA A 180 5.45 5.28 8.39
CA ALA A 180 4.42 5.63 9.36
C ALA A 180 3.12 4.84 9.19
N GLY A 181 2.78 4.50 7.94
CA GLY A 181 1.54 3.82 7.60
C GLY A 181 1.50 2.34 7.91
N ASP A 182 2.69 1.72 8.14
CA ASP A 182 2.89 0.29 8.39
C ASP A 182 2.03 -0.59 7.44
N PHE A 183 2.00 -0.23 6.15
CA PHE A 183 1.13 -0.86 5.17
C PHE A 183 1.48 -2.33 4.97
N ASP A 184 0.46 -3.17 4.91
CA ASP A 184 0.62 -4.60 4.78
C ASP A 184 0.94 -5.02 3.34
N MET A 185 0.31 -4.34 2.39
CA MET A 185 0.50 -4.47 0.96
C MET A 185 0.31 -3.11 0.30
N TYR A 186 1.29 -2.66 -0.49
CA TYR A 186 1.14 -1.45 -1.28
C TYR A 186 1.87 -1.56 -2.61
N VAL A 187 1.41 -0.79 -3.59
CA VAL A 187 2.07 -0.54 -4.87
C VAL A 187 2.46 0.93 -4.89
N SER A 188 3.73 1.20 -5.22
CA SER A 188 4.23 2.56 -5.41
C SER A 188 4.45 2.80 -6.89
N VAL A 189 3.75 3.77 -7.45
CA VAL A 189 3.87 4.25 -8.82
C VAL A 189 3.92 5.76 -8.77
N ASP A 190 5.08 6.38 -8.97
CA ASP A 190 5.23 7.83 -8.91
C ASP A 190 4.13 8.54 -9.74
N PRO A 191 3.29 9.42 -9.13
CA PRO A 191 3.40 10.03 -7.81
C PRO A 191 2.44 9.49 -6.73
N MET A 192 2.16 8.20 -6.71
CA MET A 192 1.14 7.56 -5.88
C MET A 192 1.64 6.32 -5.14
N ILE A 193 1.18 6.16 -3.89
CA ILE A 193 1.20 4.90 -3.16
C ILE A 193 -0.24 4.41 -3.01
N MET A 194 -0.54 3.23 -3.52
CA MET A 194 -1.82 2.54 -3.33
C MET A 194 -1.65 1.40 -2.33
N VAL A 195 -2.49 1.34 -1.30
CA VAL A 195 -2.47 0.34 -0.25
C VAL A 195 -3.54 -0.72 -0.50
N MET A 196 -3.07 -1.93 -0.77
CA MET A 196 -3.81 -3.12 -1.19
C MET A 196 -4.25 -4.00 -0.01
N ASP A 197 -4.46 -3.41 1.17
CA ASP A 197 -4.74 -4.16 2.40
C ASP A 197 -6.18 -4.72 2.47
N SER A 198 -7.13 -4.00 1.87
CA SER A 198 -8.55 -4.37 1.73
C SER A 198 -9.28 -3.34 0.89
N GLU A 199 -10.26 -3.75 0.07
CA GLU A 199 -11.13 -2.81 -0.62
C GLU A 199 -12.15 -2.14 0.33
N PRO A 200 -12.47 -0.85 0.13
CA PRO A 200 -11.87 0.04 -0.87
C PRO A 200 -10.40 0.38 -0.52
N TYR A 201 -9.52 0.33 -1.52
CA TYR A 201 -8.08 0.56 -1.35
C TYR A 201 -7.83 2.00 -0.91
N ARG A 202 -6.88 2.19 0.00
CA ARG A 202 -6.41 3.54 0.36
C ARG A 202 -5.34 3.95 -0.62
N TYR A 203 -5.23 5.24 -0.92
CA TYR A 203 -4.09 5.74 -1.68
C TYR A 203 -3.62 7.11 -1.16
N TYR A 204 -2.38 7.42 -1.48
CA TYR A 204 -1.65 8.63 -1.13
C TYR A 204 -1.02 9.18 -2.40
N LEU A 205 -1.26 10.44 -2.70
CA LEU A 205 -0.75 11.13 -3.87
C LEU A 205 0.25 12.20 -3.42
N PHE A 206 1.38 12.25 -4.10
CA PHE A 206 2.51 13.10 -3.81
C PHE A 206 2.66 14.17 -4.89
N ASP A 207 3.25 15.31 -4.55
CA ASP A 207 3.65 16.32 -5.52
C ASP A 207 4.99 15.94 -6.18
N LYS A 208 5.42 16.72 -7.17
CA LYS A 208 6.71 16.52 -7.85
C LYS A 208 7.95 16.61 -6.94
N ASN A 209 7.78 17.12 -5.72
CA ASN A 209 8.83 17.22 -4.71
C ASN A 209 8.71 16.11 -3.65
N ASP A 210 7.94 15.06 -3.95
CA ASP A 210 7.65 13.95 -3.07
C ASP A 210 7.00 14.41 -1.75
N LYS A 211 6.00 15.29 -1.82
CA LYS A 211 5.21 15.71 -0.64
C LYS A 211 3.79 15.20 -0.72
N LEU A 212 3.31 14.56 0.35
CA LEU A 212 1.92 14.13 0.44
C LEU A 212 0.96 15.32 0.34
N ILE A 213 0.13 15.33 -0.70
CA ILE A 213 -0.80 16.44 -1.00
C ILE A 213 -2.25 15.99 -1.14
N CYS A 214 -2.51 14.69 -1.34
CA CYS A 214 -3.86 14.15 -1.43
C CYS A 214 -3.92 12.73 -0.89
N VAL A 215 -5.02 12.41 -0.20
CA VAL A 215 -5.34 11.05 0.23
C VAL A 215 -6.75 10.66 -0.19
N GLY A 216 -6.98 9.38 -0.35
CA GLY A 216 -8.32 8.92 -0.71
C GLY A 216 -8.51 7.43 -0.62
N TYR A 217 -9.68 7.03 -1.07
CA TYR A 217 -10.08 5.65 -1.28
C TYR A 217 -10.43 5.42 -2.73
N ILE A 218 -10.15 4.24 -3.24
CA ILE A 218 -10.52 3.77 -4.56
C ILE A 218 -11.17 2.40 -4.48
N SER A 219 -12.19 2.20 -5.31
CA SER A 219 -12.84 0.91 -5.52
C SER A 219 -13.01 0.69 -7.02
N GLU A 220 -12.83 -0.56 -7.45
CA GLU A 220 -13.12 -1.00 -8.82
C GLU A 220 -14.62 -1.31 -9.01
N ASP A 221 -15.39 -1.41 -7.92
CA ASP A 221 -16.85 -1.58 -7.96
C ASP A 221 -17.55 -0.22 -7.87
N ALA A 222 -17.40 0.57 -8.94
CA ALA A 222 -17.89 1.95 -9.02
C ALA A 222 -19.39 2.05 -8.71
N ASP A 223 -20.18 1.12 -9.22
CA ASP A 223 -21.63 1.08 -9.07
C ASP A 223 -22.05 0.86 -7.61
N SER A 224 -21.37 -0.04 -6.88
CA SER A 224 -21.76 -0.35 -5.50
C SER A 224 -21.20 0.65 -4.47
N ASP A 225 -20.06 1.29 -4.77
CA ASP A 225 -19.35 2.13 -3.80
C ASP A 225 -19.58 3.64 -3.97
N GLU A 226 -20.04 4.14 -5.13
CA GLU A 226 -20.26 5.59 -5.33
C GLU A 226 -21.24 6.18 -4.30
N SER A 227 -22.32 5.44 -3.98
CA SER A 227 -23.29 5.90 -2.99
C SER A 227 -22.70 5.93 -1.57
N LYS A 228 -21.85 4.96 -1.23
CA LYS A 228 -21.16 4.90 0.08
C LYS A 228 -20.21 6.09 0.23
N PHE A 229 -19.46 6.42 -0.82
CA PHE A 229 -18.53 7.55 -0.81
C PHE A 229 -19.22 8.92 -0.75
N LYS A 230 -20.37 9.09 -1.43
CA LYS A 230 -21.18 10.32 -1.25
C LYS A 230 -21.68 10.46 0.18
N GLN A 231 -22.16 9.36 0.76
CA GLN A 231 -22.66 9.34 2.12
C GLN A 231 -21.57 9.67 3.12
N TYR A 232 -20.34 9.17 2.90
CA TYR A 232 -19.16 9.57 3.67
C TYR A 232 -18.94 11.08 3.70
N PHE A 233 -18.89 11.75 2.53
CA PHE A 233 -18.68 13.20 2.49
C PHE A 233 -19.77 13.94 3.29
N LYS A 234 -21.03 13.50 3.14
CA LYS A 234 -22.17 14.06 3.88
C LYS A 234 -22.02 13.88 5.39
N ASP A 235 -21.70 12.68 5.86
CA ASP A 235 -21.56 12.36 7.28
C ASP A 235 -20.33 13.04 7.92
N ALA A 236 -19.29 13.27 7.13
CA ALA A 236 -18.12 14.03 7.54
C ALA A 236 -18.31 15.56 7.48
N GLY A 237 -19.50 16.04 7.11
CA GLY A 237 -19.88 17.46 7.12
C GLY A 237 -19.37 18.25 5.92
N TRP A 238 -18.99 17.58 4.83
CA TRP A 238 -18.60 18.23 3.59
C TRP A 238 -19.82 18.70 2.81
N LYS A 239 -19.69 19.83 2.12
CA LYS A 239 -20.72 20.42 1.28
C LYS A 239 -20.40 20.18 -0.18
N SER A 240 -21.37 19.69 -0.95
CA SER A 240 -21.19 19.53 -2.39
C SER A 240 -21.21 20.90 -3.08
N MET A 241 -20.17 21.17 -3.86
CA MET A 241 -19.99 22.36 -4.69
C MET A 241 -20.50 22.14 -6.13
N GLY A 242 -20.93 20.91 -6.42
CA GLY A 242 -21.53 20.49 -7.67
C GLY A 242 -20.72 19.46 -8.43
N THR A 243 -21.33 18.94 -9.50
CA THR A 243 -20.80 17.84 -10.29
C THR A 243 -20.49 18.27 -11.71
N VAL A 244 -19.38 17.78 -12.24
CA VAL A 244 -18.99 17.84 -13.65
C VAL A 244 -19.13 16.44 -14.24
N LYS A 245 -19.60 16.36 -15.48
CA LYS A 245 -19.63 15.11 -16.26
C LYS A 245 -18.91 15.34 -17.57
N LYS A 246 -17.99 14.43 -17.95
CA LYS A 246 -17.25 14.49 -19.22
C LYS A 246 -16.89 13.08 -19.64
N ASN A 247 -17.16 12.71 -20.91
CA ASN A 247 -16.78 11.42 -21.48
C ASN A 247 -17.21 10.18 -20.67
N GLY A 248 -18.39 10.21 -20.06
CA GLY A 248 -18.87 9.11 -19.19
C GLY A 248 -18.32 9.15 -17.76
N GLU A 249 -17.31 9.97 -17.50
CA GLU A 249 -16.77 10.21 -16.17
C GLU A 249 -17.55 11.30 -15.43
N LYS A 250 -17.54 11.24 -14.12
CA LYS A 250 -18.22 12.16 -13.22
C LYS A 250 -17.31 12.56 -12.08
N THR A 251 -17.20 13.86 -11.83
CA THR A 251 -16.48 14.38 -10.66
C THR A 251 -17.41 15.29 -9.87
N THR A 252 -17.69 14.94 -8.62
CA THR A 252 -18.40 15.80 -7.67
C THR A 252 -17.38 16.46 -6.75
N VAL A 253 -17.41 17.78 -6.68
CA VAL A 253 -16.50 18.56 -5.84
C VAL A 253 -17.16 18.81 -4.49
N TYR A 254 -16.39 18.69 -3.42
CA TYR A 254 -16.81 18.94 -2.05
C TYR A 254 -15.90 19.98 -1.39
N SER A 255 -16.43 20.74 -0.43
CA SER A 255 -15.64 21.62 0.44
C SER A 255 -16.02 21.47 1.90
N LYS A 256 -15.08 21.77 2.79
CA LYS A 256 -15.28 21.80 4.24
C LYS A 256 -14.38 22.87 4.86
N GLY A 257 -14.96 24.05 5.12
CA GLY A 257 -14.14 25.24 5.35
C GLY A 257 -13.40 25.58 4.05
N ASP A 258 -12.11 25.87 4.17
CA ASP A 258 -11.23 26.21 3.04
C ASP A 258 -10.60 24.96 2.40
N GLN A 259 -10.79 23.79 3.00
CA GLN A 259 -10.30 22.53 2.45
C GLN A 259 -11.26 21.99 1.39
N TYR A 260 -10.68 21.42 0.33
CA TYR A 260 -11.44 20.80 -0.75
C TYR A 260 -11.21 19.29 -0.90
N GLY A 261 -12.16 18.64 -1.54
CA GLY A 261 -12.13 17.23 -1.88
C GLY A 261 -13.01 16.90 -3.08
N GLY A 262 -13.02 15.64 -3.46
CA GLY A 262 -13.73 15.19 -4.65
C GLY A 262 -14.17 13.74 -4.59
N LEU A 263 -15.20 13.43 -5.37
CA LEU A 263 -15.60 12.08 -5.71
C LEU A 263 -15.56 11.95 -7.23
N TYR A 264 -14.60 11.19 -7.74
CA TYR A 264 -14.53 10.79 -9.14
C TYR A 264 -15.19 9.42 -9.32
N SER A 265 -15.89 9.23 -10.44
CA SER A 265 -16.53 7.98 -10.82
C SER A 265 -16.40 7.81 -12.33
N SER A 266 -16.00 6.64 -12.77
CA SER A 266 -16.01 6.16 -14.15
C SER A 266 -16.77 4.83 -14.20
N GLY A 267 -16.84 4.21 -15.39
CA GLY A 267 -17.40 2.86 -15.50
C GLY A 267 -16.56 1.77 -14.81
N ASP A 268 -15.28 2.04 -14.55
CA ASP A 268 -14.33 1.04 -14.08
C ASP A 268 -13.86 1.29 -12.63
N ALA A 269 -14.03 2.50 -12.11
CA ALA A 269 -13.59 2.83 -10.76
C ALA A 269 -14.32 4.02 -10.16
N VAL A 270 -14.38 4.05 -8.82
CA VAL A 270 -14.83 5.20 -8.04
C VAL A 270 -13.78 5.58 -7.01
N MET A 271 -13.52 6.87 -6.86
CA MET A 271 -12.44 7.40 -6.03
C MET A 271 -12.88 8.60 -5.20
N THR A 272 -12.55 8.59 -3.92
CA THR A 272 -12.57 9.80 -3.09
C THR A 272 -11.21 10.48 -3.13
N MET A 273 -11.20 11.80 -2.96
CA MET A 273 -10.01 12.64 -2.87
C MET A 273 -10.21 13.66 -1.76
N ILE A 274 -9.23 13.80 -0.87
CA ILE A 274 -9.15 14.85 0.15
C ILE A 274 -7.80 15.51 -0.04
N PHE A 275 -7.80 16.82 -0.23
CA PHE A 275 -6.60 17.59 -0.51
C PHE A 275 -6.02 18.18 0.76
N SER A 276 -4.70 18.34 0.76
CA SER A 276 -4.00 19.19 1.73
C SER A 276 -4.50 20.63 1.64
N ASP A 277 -4.27 21.38 2.71
CA ASP A 277 -4.64 22.79 2.78
C ASP A 277 -3.83 23.59 1.75
N ASP A 278 -2.51 23.35 1.65
CA ASP A 278 -1.64 23.98 0.63
C ASP A 278 -2.13 23.73 -0.81
N LEU A 279 -2.48 22.48 -1.14
CA LEU A 279 -3.03 22.17 -2.47
C LEU A 279 -4.41 22.83 -2.70
N SER A 280 -5.22 22.91 -1.65
CA SER A 280 -6.52 23.59 -1.69
C SER A 280 -6.34 25.08 -2.03
N ASP A 281 -5.40 25.73 -1.35
CA ASP A 281 -5.04 27.14 -1.57
C ASP A 281 -4.46 27.37 -2.97
N ASP A 282 -3.55 26.51 -3.44
CA ASP A 282 -2.95 26.61 -4.77
C ASP A 282 -4.02 26.51 -5.88
N ILE A 283 -4.95 25.57 -5.74
CA ILE A 283 -6.07 25.38 -6.67
C ILE A 283 -6.99 26.60 -6.68
N GLU A 284 -7.30 27.15 -5.51
CA GLU A 284 -8.12 28.36 -5.38
C GLU A 284 -7.43 29.56 -6.06
N ASN A 285 -6.13 29.70 -5.87
CA ASN A 285 -5.36 30.86 -6.32
C ASN A 285 -5.00 30.87 -7.81
N GLY A 286 -5.06 29.74 -8.52
CA GLY A 286 -4.72 29.79 -9.94
C GLY A 286 -3.92 28.63 -10.47
N ALA A 287 -3.31 27.84 -9.60
CA ALA A 287 -2.29 26.87 -10.01
C ALA A 287 -2.82 25.87 -11.04
N ASP A 288 -1.96 25.56 -12.02
CA ASP A 288 -2.12 24.39 -12.84
C ASP A 288 -1.67 23.19 -12.01
N VAL A 289 -2.58 22.23 -11.87
CA VAL A 289 -2.33 21.05 -11.06
C VAL A 289 -1.22 20.20 -11.68
N ASN A 290 -1.12 20.12 -13.01
CA ASN A 290 -0.12 19.28 -13.66
C ASN A 290 1.31 19.71 -13.25
N ASP A 291 1.51 21.02 -13.07
CA ASP A 291 2.77 21.59 -12.58
C ASP A 291 3.06 21.23 -11.10
N ILE A 292 2.03 20.89 -10.31
CA ILE A 292 2.15 20.49 -8.91
C ILE A 292 2.52 19.01 -8.83
N ILE A 293 1.80 18.14 -9.55
CA ILE A 293 1.99 16.69 -9.50
C ILE A 293 3.12 16.17 -10.40
N GLY A 294 3.61 16.97 -11.34
CA GLY A 294 4.78 16.64 -12.17
C GLY A 294 4.50 15.74 -13.38
N PHE A 295 3.27 15.78 -13.93
CA PHE A 295 2.91 15.11 -15.19
C PHE A 295 3.12 16.01 -16.41
#